data_AF-A0A965LEQ7-F1
#
_entry.id   AF-A0A965LEQ7-F1
#
_cell.length_a   1.000
_cell.length_b   1.000
_cell.length_c   1.000
_cell.angle_alpha   90.00
_cell.angle_beta   90.00
_cell.angle_gamma   90.00
#
_symmetry.space_group_name_H-M   'P 1'
#
loop_
_entity.id
_entity.type
_entity.pdbx_description
1 polymer ?
#
loop_
_entity_poly.entity_id
_entity_poly.type
_entity_poly.pdbx_seq_one_letter_code
_entity_poly.pdbx_strand_id
1 'polypeptide(L)'
;MREVSRSRFQPFRQLPTCLLTSPFTQMKDPKNLEIEVAKLVSEILGETVGSDASRLTVARWDSLKHMEVIFAFEEAYGVRLDEAEMAALSSVKGLAERAMKQA
;
A
#
# COMPACT_ATOMS: atom_id res chain seq x y z
N MET A 1 7.51 41.67 4.27
CA MET A 1 8.25 40.67 3.50
C MET A 1 7.72 39.31 3.94
N ARG A 2 7.08 38.54 3.04
CA ARG A 2 6.32 37.34 3.39
C ARG A 2 7.27 36.15 3.56
N GLU A 3 7.50 35.71 4.79
CA GLU A 3 8.14 34.43 5.05
C GLU A 3 7.09 33.32 4.88
N VAL A 4 7.32 32.49 3.87
CA VAL A 4 6.51 31.31 3.55
C VAL A 4 6.77 30.27 4.62
N SER A 5 5.82 30.13 5.56
CA SER A 5 5.70 28.95 6.41
C SER A 5 5.57 27.72 5.52
N ARG A 6 6.70 27.08 5.20
CA ARG A 6 6.71 25.73 4.66
C ARG A 6 6.30 24.80 5.79
N SER A 7 4.99 24.63 5.93
CA SER A 7 4.39 23.55 6.70
C SER A 7 4.95 22.26 6.13
N ARG A 8 5.91 21.70 6.86
CA ARG A 8 6.61 20.47 6.53
C ARG A 8 5.60 19.34 6.71
N PHE A 9 4.96 18.94 5.62
CA PHE A 9 4.14 17.76 5.53
C PHE A 9 4.98 16.57 6.02
N GLN A 10 4.62 16.00 7.17
CA GLN A 10 5.21 14.78 7.72
C GLN A 10 4.12 13.70 7.65
N PRO A 11 3.89 13.04 6.50
CA PRO A 11 3.19 11.78 6.57
C PRO A 11 4.20 10.76 7.12
N PHE A 12 3.82 9.94 8.11
CA PHE A 12 4.63 8.85 8.67
C PHE A 12 5.75 9.19 9.66
N ARG A 13 5.52 10.12 10.60
CA ARG A 13 6.29 10.10 11.86
C ARG A 13 5.43 9.67 13.04
N GLN A 14 5.22 8.35 13.15
CA GLN A 14 5.29 7.57 14.39
C GLN A 14 4.90 6.12 14.07
N LEU A 15 5.76 5.39 13.38
CA LEU A 15 5.83 3.94 13.53
C LEU A 15 7.15 3.63 14.23
N PRO A 16 7.15 2.89 15.36
CA PRO A 16 8.38 2.51 16.01
C PRO A 16 9.22 1.67 15.05
N THR A 17 10.45 2.13 14.78
CA THR A 17 11.49 1.43 14.01
C THR A 17 12.09 0.24 14.78
N CYS A 18 11.26 -0.62 15.35
CA CYS A 18 11.66 -1.87 15.99
C CYS A 18 10.56 -2.90 15.75
N LEU A 19 10.93 -4.14 15.37
CA LEU A 19 10.11 -5.28 14.89
C LEU A 19 10.00 -5.28 13.34
N LEU A 20 10.97 -5.78 12.56
CA LEU A 20 11.39 -7.19 12.52
C LEU A 20 10.27 -8.18 12.86
N THR A 21 9.15 -8.10 12.13
CA THR A 21 8.45 -9.29 11.61
C THR A 21 7.61 -8.83 10.42
N SER A 22 8.11 -8.93 9.19
CA SER A 22 7.19 -9.28 8.12
C SER A 22 7.23 -10.81 8.08
N PRO A 23 6.25 -11.53 8.66
CA PRO A 23 6.13 -12.97 8.52
C PRO A 23 5.67 -13.34 7.11
N PHE A 24 6.10 -12.61 6.08
CA PHE A 24 5.79 -12.90 4.68
C PHE A 24 6.62 -14.10 4.18
N THR A 25 6.59 -15.16 4.98
CA THR A 25 7.02 -16.50 4.65
C THR A 25 5.95 -17.09 3.74
N GLN A 26 6.21 -17.04 2.44
CA GLN A 26 5.84 -18.07 1.47
C GLN A 26 4.46 -18.72 1.68
N MET A 27 3.39 -18.05 1.21
CA MET A 27 2.15 -18.74 0.86
C MET A 27 1.80 -18.38 -0.58
N LYS A 28 2.04 -19.33 -1.49
CA LYS A 28 1.81 -19.23 -2.94
C LYS A 28 0.34 -19.40 -3.33
N ASP A 29 -0.59 -19.03 -2.45
CA ASP A 29 -2.02 -19.10 -2.70
C ASP A 29 -2.55 -17.71 -3.11
N PRO A 30 -3.08 -17.53 -4.33
CA PRO A 30 -3.52 -16.22 -4.81
C PRO A 30 -4.58 -15.60 -3.91
N LYS A 31 -5.49 -16.43 -3.37
CA LYS A 31 -6.54 -15.99 -2.45
C LYS A 31 -5.99 -15.48 -1.12
N ASN A 32 -4.89 -16.07 -0.62
CA ASN A 32 -4.34 -15.67 0.66
C ASN A 32 -3.58 -14.34 0.52
N LEU A 33 -2.90 -14.16 -0.60
CA LEU A 33 -2.22 -12.91 -0.93
C LEU A 33 -3.18 -11.73 -1.08
N GLU A 34 -4.32 -11.93 -1.77
CA GLU A 34 -5.36 -10.91 -1.86
C GLU A 34 -5.86 -10.46 -0.48
N ILE A 35 -6.02 -11.39 0.47
CA ILE A 35 -6.43 -11.08 1.84
C ILE A 35 -5.36 -10.26 2.56
N GLU A 36 -4.09 -10.62 2.43
CA GLU A 36 -2.99 -9.89 3.06
C GLU A 36 -2.82 -8.48 2.49
N VAL A 37 -2.90 -8.33 1.16
CA VAL A 37 -2.90 -7.01 0.51
C VAL A 37 -4.13 -6.20 0.95
N ALA A 38 -5.32 -6.82 1.04
CA ALA A 38 -6.52 -6.14 1.52
C ALA A 38 -6.36 -5.64 2.96
N LYS A 39 -5.70 -6.40 3.84
CA LYS A 39 -5.37 -5.96 5.21
C LYS A 39 -4.45 -4.75 5.21
N LEU A 40 -3.36 -4.79 4.45
CA LEU A 40 -2.43 -3.67 4.32
C LEU A 40 -3.15 -2.40 3.84
N VAL A 41 -3.97 -2.53 2.80
CA VAL A 41 -4.78 -1.42 2.28
C VAL A 41 -5.78 -0.94 3.36
N SER A 42 -6.39 -1.85 4.11
CA SER A 42 -7.32 -1.50 5.19
C SER A 42 -6.67 -0.68 6.30
N GLU A 43 -5.44 -1.03 6.69
CA GLU A 43 -4.66 -0.31 7.70
C GLU A 43 -4.36 1.12 7.25
N ILE A 44 -4.01 1.30 5.98
CA ILE A 44 -3.65 2.61 5.41
C ILE A 44 -4.88 3.49 5.23
N LEU A 45 -5.98 2.94 4.75
CA LEU A 45 -7.25 3.65 4.56
C LEU A 45 -8.00 3.88 5.88
N GLY A 46 -7.65 3.13 6.93
CA GLY A 46 -8.36 3.14 8.22
C GLY A 46 -9.82 2.68 8.08
N GLU A 47 -10.11 1.81 7.11
CA GLU A 47 -11.41 1.16 6.90
C GLU A 47 -11.19 -0.27 6.42
N THR A 48 -12.10 -1.18 6.73
CA THR A 48 -11.98 -2.57 6.26
C THR A 48 -12.35 -2.66 4.79
N VAL A 49 -11.39 -3.06 3.95
CA VAL A 49 -11.60 -3.31 2.53
C VAL A 49 -11.55 -4.79 2.19
N GLY A 50 -12.29 -5.20 1.17
CA GLY A 50 -12.27 -6.57 0.63
C GLY A 50 -11.24 -6.75 -0.49
N SER A 51 -11.08 -7.98 -0.98
CA SER A 51 -10.19 -8.28 -2.11
C SER A 51 -10.61 -7.66 -3.44
N ASP A 52 -11.89 -7.32 -3.60
CA ASP A 52 -12.43 -6.60 -4.77
C ASP A 52 -12.29 -5.07 -4.65
N ALA A 53 -11.62 -4.57 -3.60
CA ALA A 53 -11.44 -3.15 -3.41
C ALA A 53 -10.51 -2.54 -4.47
N SER A 54 -10.91 -1.37 -4.92
CA SER A 54 -10.18 -0.56 -5.88
C SER A 54 -10.35 0.92 -5.56
N ARG A 55 -9.48 1.73 -6.14
CA ARG A 55 -9.53 3.19 -6.06
C ARG A 55 -10.85 3.78 -6.58
N LEU A 56 -11.59 3.05 -7.41
CA LEU A 56 -12.90 3.46 -7.94
C LEU A 56 -14.05 3.08 -7.00
N THR A 57 -13.89 2.02 -6.21
CA THR A 57 -14.96 1.51 -5.34
C THR A 57 -14.85 2.04 -3.91
N VAL A 58 -13.64 2.40 -3.46
CA VAL A 58 -13.38 2.87 -2.10
C VAL A 58 -13.12 4.37 -2.09
N ALA A 59 -14.05 5.15 -1.55
CA ALA A 59 -13.99 6.62 -1.58
C ALA A 59 -12.79 7.20 -0.80
N ARG A 60 -12.33 6.53 0.27
CA ARG A 60 -11.13 6.95 1.02
C ARG A 60 -9.83 6.67 0.30
N TRP A 61 -9.86 5.87 -0.78
CA TRP A 61 -8.67 5.58 -1.58
C TRP A 61 -8.43 6.75 -2.55
N ASP A 62 -8.06 7.90 -2.02
CA ASP A 62 -7.74 9.09 -2.79
C ASP A 62 -6.28 9.06 -3.32
N SER A 63 -5.88 10.11 -4.04
CA SER A 63 -4.53 10.19 -4.64
C SER A 63 -3.39 10.13 -3.61
N LEU A 64 -3.56 10.70 -2.42
CA LEU A 64 -2.54 10.65 -1.37
C LEU A 64 -2.49 9.25 -0.77
N LYS A 65 -3.64 8.69 -0.39
CA LYS A 65 -3.74 7.34 0.15
C LYS A 65 -3.25 6.28 -0.83
N HIS A 66 -3.44 6.50 -2.12
CA HIS A 66 -2.85 5.66 -3.15
C HIS A 66 -1.32 5.61 -3.05
N MET A 67 -0.64 6.75 -2.91
CA MET A 67 0.82 6.77 -2.75
C MET A 67 1.26 6.09 -1.45
N GLU A 68 0.51 6.26 -0.37
CA GLU A 68 0.78 5.55 0.90
C GLU A 68 0.68 4.03 0.73
N VAL A 69 -0.35 3.54 0.03
CA VAL A 69 -0.51 2.12 -0.31
C VAL A 69 0.66 1.61 -1.14
N ILE A 70 1.07 2.35 -2.17
CA ILE A 70 2.19 1.98 -3.03
C ILE A 70 3.48 1.84 -2.22
N PHE A 71 3.85 2.83 -1.40
CA PHE A 71 5.09 2.76 -0.63
C PHE A 71 5.07 1.65 0.42
N ALA A 72 3.97 1.49 1.15
CA ALA A 72 3.83 0.41 2.12
C ALA A 72 3.89 -0.97 1.44
N PHE A 73 3.34 -1.09 0.23
CA PHE A 73 3.42 -2.31 -0.56
C PHE A 73 4.85 -2.59 -1.03
N GLU A 74 5.58 -1.59 -1.53
CA GLU A 74 7.00 -1.73 -1.90
C GLU A 74 7.85 -2.19 -0.71
N GLU A 75 7.64 -1.60 0.48
CA GLU A 75 8.35 -1.98 1.69
C GLU A 75 7.96 -3.38 2.20
N ALA A 76 6.66 -3.72 2.20
CA ALA A 76 6.18 -5.01 2.72
C ALA A 76 6.60 -6.20 1.86
N TYR A 77 6.61 -6.03 0.54
CA TYR A 77 6.91 -7.09 -0.43
C TYR A 77 8.33 -7.01 -1.01
N GLY A 78 9.11 -5.98 -0.65
CA GLY A 78 10.47 -5.78 -1.15
C GLY A 78 10.54 -5.53 -2.65
N VAL A 79 9.48 -4.98 -3.25
CA VAL A 79 9.40 -4.70 -4.68
C VAL A 79 9.70 -3.23 -4.95
N ARG A 80 10.17 -2.94 -6.17
CA ARG A 80 10.17 -1.58 -6.71
C ARG A 80 9.17 -1.50 -7.85
N LEU A 81 8.36 -0.45 -7.83
CA LEU A 81 7.38 -0.12 -8.84
C LEU A 81 7.86 1.11 -9.61
N ASP A 82 7.74 1.07 -10.93
CA ASP A 82 7.95 2.26 -11.75
C ASP A 82 6.71 3.16 -11.74
N GLU A 83 6.85 4.43 -12.13
CA GLU A 83 5.74 5.41 -12.11
C GLU A 83 4.49 4.91 -12.87
N ALA A 84 4.69 4.23 -14.00
CA ALA A 84 3.61 3.61 -14.78
C ALA A 84 2.92 2.47 -14.01
N GLU A 85 3.67 1.66 -13.27
CA GLU A 85 3.12 0.59 -12.43
C GLU A 85 2.36 1.19 -11.24
N MET A 86 2.93 2.19 -10.58
CA MET A 86 2.27 2.89 -9.48
C MET A 86 0.92 3.46 -9.92
N ALA A 87 0.84 4.04 -11.13
CA ALA A 87 -0.41 4.56 -11.67
C ALA A 87 -1.42 3.45 -12.02
N ALA A 88 -0.94 2.30 -12.51
CA ALA A 88 -1.78 1.18 -12.92
C ALA A 88 -2.30 0.33 -11.75
N LEU A 89 -1.53 0.21 -10.66
CA LEU A 89 -1.83 -0.64 -9.51
C LEU A 89 -2.83 0.02 -8.55
N SER A 90 -4.07 0.20 -9.02
CA SER A 90 -5.15 0.86 -8.28
C SER A 90 -6.16 -0.09 -7.63
N SER A 91 -5.80 -1.37 -7.50
CA SER A 91 -6.72 -2.43 -7.06
C SER A 91 -5.98 -3.44 -6.20
N VAL A 92 -6.64 -4.00 -5.19
CA VAL A 92 -6.07 -5.06 -4.33
C VAL A 92 -5.64 -6.27 -5.17
N LYS A 93 -6.45 -6.68 -6.14
CA LYS A 93 -6.10 -7.75 -7.09
C LYS A 93 -4.83 -7.46 -7.88
N GLY A 94 -4.69 -6.25 -8.43
CA GLY A 94 -3.51 -5.86 -9.21
C GLY A 94 -2.24 -5.87 -8.36
N LEU A 95 -2.33 -5.39 -7.11
CA LEU A 95 -1.24 -5.44 -6.15
C LEU A 95 -0.86 -6.88 -5.80
N ALA A 96 -1.84 -7.75 -5.53
CA ALA A 96 -1.59 -9.18 -5.30
C ALA A 96 -0.92 -9.85 -6.51
N GLU A 97 -1.44 -9.66 -7.72
CA GLU A 97 -0.82 -10.20 -8.95
C GLU A 97 0.63 -9.74 -9.12
N ARG A 98 0.92 -8.46 -8.82
CA ARG A 98 2.27 -7.92 -8.92
C ARG A 98 3.22 -8.53 -7.90
N ALA A 99 2.75 -8.79 -6.68
CA ALA A 99 3.50 -9.50 -5.65
C ALA A 99 3.77 -10.97 -6.05
N MET A 100 2.82 -11.65 -6.73
CA MET A 100 3.06 -13.01 -7.24
C MET A 100 4.16 -13.07 -8.29
N LYS A 101 4.24 -12.07 -9.18
CA LYS A 101 5.23 -12.05 -10.29
C LYS A 101 6.68 -11.90 -9.83
N GLN A 102 6.93 -11.59 -8.56
CA GLN A 102 8.27 -11.42 -7.99
C GLN A 102 8.74 -12.64 -7.17
N ALA A 103 7.93 -13.70 -7.08
CA ALA A 103 8.20 -14.92 -6.30
C ALA A 103 8.66 -16.12 -7.13
#